data_AF-A0A812HIG3-F1
#
_entry.id   AF-A0A812HIG3-F1
#
_cell.length_a   1.000
_cell.length_b   1.000
_cell.length_c   1.000
_cell.angle_alpha   90.00
_cell.angle_beta   90.00
_cell.angle_gamma   90.00
#
_symmetry.space_group_name_H-M   'P 1'
#
loop_
_entity.id
_entity.type
_entity.pdbx_description
1 polymer ?
#
loop_
_entity_poly.entity_id
_entity_poly.type
_entity_poly.pdbx_seq_one_letter_code
_entity_poly.pdbx_strand_id
1 'polypeptide(L)'
;MKTISNSTLNDHVLLPDYDRSTLKSRIVHLGFGAFHRAHQALFTNEMLSKAGSDWGICEINLFGGEELIQSLRAQDHLYTVQKKAQNRQR
;
A
#
# COMPACT_ATOMS: atom_id res chain seq x y z
N MET A 1 -17.52 10.37 -1.85
CA MET A 1 -17.65 8.89 -1.84
C MET A 1 -16.88 8.36 -0.64
N LYS A 2 -17.40 7.36 0.08
CA LYS A 2 -16.66 6.71 1.17
C LYS A 2 -15.56 5.83 0.59
N THR A 3 -14.34 6.00 1.09
CA THR A 3 -13.13 5.25 0.73
C THR A 3 -12.41 4.81 2.00
N ILE A 4 -11.41 3.95 1.87
CA ILE A 4 -10.57 3.56 3.01
C ILE A 4 -9.76 4.73 3.61
N SER A 5 -9.56 5.82 2.86
CA SER A 5 -8.82 7.00 3.34
C SER A 5 -9.68 7.97 4.15
N ASN A 6 -11.01 7.87 4.09
CA ASN A 6 -11.92 8.83 4.74
C ASN A 6 -13.06 8.16 5.55
N SER A 7 -12.97 6.85 5.75
CA SER A 7 -13.95 6.08 6.51
C SER A 7 -13.31 5.49 7.75
N THR A 8 -14.07 5.41 8.85
CA THR A 8 -13.69 4.61 10.02
C THR A 8 -13.56 3.14 9.62
N LEU A 9 -12.42 2.54 9.94
CA LEU A 9 -12.12 1.13 9.66
C LEU A 9 -12.34 0.29 10.93
N ASN A 10 -12.49 -1.02 10.75
CA ASN A 10 -12.56 -1.96 11.87
C ASN A 10 -11.22 -2.01 12.63
N ASP A 11 -11.26 -2.15 13.95
CA ASP A 11 -10.09 -2.16 14.84
C ASP A 11 -9.05 -3.25 14.52
N HIS A 12 -9.45 -4.31 13.81
CA HIS A 12 -8.56 -5.38 13.35
C HIS A 12 -7.76 -5.01 12.09
N VAL A 13 -8.04 -3.88 11.44
CA VAL A 13 -7.30 -3.39 10.28
C VAL A 13 -6.04 -2.66 10.75
N LEU A 14 -4.87 -3.19 10.38
CA LEU A 14 -3.60 -2.52 10.64
C LEU A 14 -3.46 -1.30 9.72
N LEU A 15 -3.18 -0.15 10.33
CA LEU A 15 -2.92 1.11 9.64
C LEU A 15 -1.42 1.42 9.64
N PRO A 16 -0.91 2.20 8.67
CA PRO A 16 0.43 2.78 8.78
C PRO A 16 0.54 3.60 10.07
N ASP A 17 1.62 3.37 10.83
CA ASP A 17 1.93 4.02 12.10
C ASP A 17 2.99 5.13 11.98
N TYR A 18 3.35 5.48 10.74
CA TYR A 18 4.32 6.51 10.39
C TYR A 18 3.67 7.67 9.65
N ASP A 19 4.29 8.86 9.71
CA ASP A 19 3.81 10.04 8.99
C ASP A 19 4.09 9.93 7.49
N ARG A 20 3.05 9.57 6.75
CA ARG A 20 3.08 9.41 5.28
C ARG A 20 3.43 10.70 4.53
N SER A 21 3.21 11.88 5.12
CA SER A 21 3.52 13.16 4.46
C SER A 21 5.04 13.40 4.33
N THR A 22 5.85 12.67 5.10
CA THR A 22 7.31 12.76 5.07
C THR A 22 7.96 11.94 3.95
N LEU A 23 7.21 11.03 3.32
CA LEU A 23 7.74 10.13 2.30
C LEU A 23 8.20 10.88 1.05
N LYS A 24 9.30 10.42 0.46
CA LYS A 24 9.82 10.91 -0.82
C LYS A 24 9.80 9.78 -1.83
N SER A 25 9.50 10.11 -3.09
CA SER A 25 9.59 9.14 -4.19
C SER A 25 11.05 8.76 -4.45
N ARG A 26 11.51 7.71 -3.77
CA ARG A 26 12.88 7.18 -3.91
C ARG A 26 12.93 5.88 -4.70
N ILE A 27 11.78 5.23 -4.85
CA ILE A 27 11.59 4.05 -5.71
C ILE A 27 10.59 4.44 -6.79
N VAL A 28 10.90 4.10 -8.05
CA VAL A 28 9.92 4.08 -9.13
C VAL A 28 9.61 2.62 -9.43
N HIS A 29 8.33 2.25 -9.37
CA HIS A 29 7.88 0.91 -9.72
C HIS A 29 7.09 0.94 -11.03
N LEU A 30 7.54 0.13 -12.01
CA LEU A 30 6.88 -0.01 -13.31
C LEU A 30 6.03 -1.30 -13.28
N GLY A 31 4.71 -1.13 -13.27
CA GLY A 31 3.72 -2.20 -13.22
C GLY A 31 3.07 -2.35 -11.84
N PHE A 32 2.03 -1.55 -11.58
CA PHE A 32 1.23 -1.56 -10.35
C PHE A 32 0.29 -2.79 -10.25
N GLY A 33 0.90 -3.98 -10.20
CA GLY A 33 0.22 -5.27 -10.16
C GLY A 33 -0.08 -5.77 -8.73
N ALA A 34 -0.86 -6.86 -8.65
CA ALA A 34 -1.20 -7.49 -7.37
C ALA A 34 0.03 -8.02 -6.62
N PHE A 35 0.98 -8.62 -7.33
CA PHE A 35 2.23 -9.11 -6.73
C PHE A 35 3.04 -7.97 -6.11
N HIS A 36 3.14 -6.83 -6.80
CA HIS A 36 3.86 -5.68 -6.29
C HIS A 36 3.32 -5.23 -4.93
N ARG A 37 2.01 -5.00 -4.90
CA ARG A 37 1.27 -4.54 -3.72
C ARG A 37 1.41 -5.48 -2.52
N ALA A 38 1.41 -6.79 -2.77
CA ALA A 38 1.47 -7.80 -1.72
C ALA A 38 2.91 -8.15 -1.29
N HIS A 39 3.93 -7.69 -2.03
CA HIS A 39 5.32 -8.07 -1.80
C HIS A 39 6.24 -6.87 -1.58
N GLN A 40 6.74 -6.19 -2.62
CA GLN A 40 7.75 -5.13 -2.43
C GLN A 40 7.20 -3.93 -1.68
N ALA A 41 5.97 -3.51 -1.98
CA ALA A 41 5.33 -2.40 -1.29
C ALA A 41 5.00 -2.76 0.18
N LEU A 42 4.62 -4.02 0.45
CA LEU A 42 4.38 -4.49 1.81
C LEU A 42 5.67 -4.46 2.67
N PHE A 43 6.79 -4.95 2.14
CA PHE A 43 8.08 -4.88 2.84
C PHE A 43 8.56 -3.44 3.03
N THR A 44 8.33 -2.57 2.05
CA THR A 44 8.66 -1.14 2.17
C THR A 44 7.84 -0.50 3.29
N ASN A 45 6.53 -0.78 3.37
CA ASN A 45 5.68 -0.33 4.46
C ASN A 45 6.15 -0.84 5.84
N GLU A 46 6.52 -2.12 5.95
CA GLU A 46 7.05 -2.66 7.22
C GLU A 46 8.39 -2.02 7.62
N MET A 47 9.24 -1.68 6.65
CA MET A 47 10.51 -1.00 6.89
C MET A 47 10.30 0.45 7.35
N LEU A 48 9.36 1.19 6.75
CA LEU A 48 9.02 2.57 7.13
C LEU A 48 8.61 2.66 8.60
N SER A 49 7.77 1.74 9.08
CA SER A 49 7.35 1.62 10.48
C SER A 49 8.53 1.33 11.42
N LYS A 50 9.44 0.42 11.04
CA LYS A 50 10.49 -0.09 11.94
C LYS A 50 11.77 0.74 11.97
N ALA A 51 12.13 1.40 10.88
CA ALA A 51 13.46 1.98 10.69
C ALA A 51 13.48 3.52 10.58
N GLY A 52 12.33 4.20 10.59
CA GLY A 52 12.28 5.67 10.50
C GLY A 52 12.86 6.21 9.20
N SER A 53 12.37 5.69 8.07
CA SER A 53 12.85 5.99 6.72
C SER A 53 11.84 6.85 5.93
N ASP A 54 12.28 7.50 4.85
CA ASP A 54 11.44 8.32 3.96
C ASP A 54 11.31 7.72 2.54
N TRP A 55 11.59 6.43 2.38
CA TRP A 55 11.54 5.74 1.08
C TRP A 55 10.11 5.41 0.64
N GLY A 56 9.48 6.34 -0.06
CA GLY A 56 8.21 6.16 -0.76
C GLY A 56 8.38 5.57 -2.17
N ILE A 57 7.30 4.97 -2.67
CA ILE A 57 7.20 4.35 -4.00
C ILE A 57 6.33 5.23 -4.90
N CYS A 58 6.82 5.52 -6.11
CA CYS A 58 6.03 6.09 -7.19
C CYS A 58 5.58 4.97 -8.13
N GLU A 59 4.27 4.77 -8.22
CA GLU A 59 3.64 3.72 -9.03
C GLU A 59 3.37 4.22 -10.46
N ILE A 60 3.83 3.47 -11.46
CA ILE A 60 3.61 3.76 -12.88
C ILE A 60 3.10 2.52 -13.59
N ASN A 61 2.06 2.66 -14.40
CA ASN A 61 1.70 1.68 -15.43
C ASN A 61 2.03 2.25 -16.80
N LEU A 62 2.78 1.50 -17.61
CA LEU A 62 3.12 1.90 -18.99
C LEU A 62 2.00 1.54 -19.97
N PHE A 63 1.28 0.45 -19.71
CA PHE A 63 0.22 -0.06 -20.57
C PHE A 63 -0.96 -0.54 -19.72
N GLY A 64 -2.15 0.02 -19.96
CA GLY A 64 -3.36 -0.33 -19.22
C GLY A 64 -3.33 0.01 -17.72
N GLY A 65 -4.40 -0.36 -17.00
CA GLY A 65 -4.48 -0.16 -15.56
C GLY A 65 -4.69 1.29 -15.11
N GLU A 66 -5.19 2.15 -15.99
CA GLU A 66 -5.54 3.55 -15.69
C GLU A 66 -6.58 3.64 -14.57
N GLU A 67 -7.65 2.85 -14.66
CA GLU A 67 -8.70 2.78 -13.63
C GLU A 67 -8.14 2.43 -12.25
N LEU A 68 -7.15 1.53 -12.21
CA LEU A 68 -6.50 1.12 -10.96
C LEU A 68 -5.67 2.26 -10.37
N ILE A 69 -4.93 3.00 -11.18
CA ILE A 69 -4.18 4.18 -10.74
C ILE A 69 -5.14 5.30 -10.29
N GLN A 70 -6.26 5.51 -10.99
CA GLN A 70 -7.27 6.49 -10.59
C GLN A 70 -7.93 6.09 -9.26
N SER A 71 -8.26 4.81 -9.10
CA SER A 71 -8.78 4.28 -7.83
C SER A 71 -7.79 4.47 -6.69
N LEU A 72 -6.50 4.22 -6.93
CA LEU A 72 -5.45 4.45 -5.95
C LEU A 72 -5.38 5.93 -5.53
N ARG A 73 -5.39 6.87 -6.48
CA ARG A 73 -5.40 8.32 -6.21
C ARG A 73 -6.64 8.75 -5.42
N ALA A 74 -7.81 8.26 -5.78
CA ALA A 74 -9.07 8.56 -5.08
C ALA A 74 -9.07 8.06 -3.62
N GLN A 75 -8.21 7.08 -3.29
CA GLN A 75 -8.02 6.53 -1.96
C GLN A 75 -6.80 7.12 -1.23
N ASP A 76 -6.34 8.32 -1.60
CA ASP A 76 -5.13 8.92 -1.03
C ASP A 76 -3.93 7.96 -1.08
N HIS A 77 -3.78 7.24 -2.20
CA HIS A 77 -2.73 6.24 -2.38
C HIS A 77 -2.73 5.05 -1.41
N LEU A 78 -3.81 4.83 -0.67
CA LEU A 78 -3.98 3.67 0.20
C LEU A 78 -4.62 2.50 -0.56
N TYR A 79 -4.26 1.28 -0.13
CA TYR A 79 -4.92 0.03 -0.49
C TYR A 79 -4.75 -0.99 0.64
N THR A 80 -5.47 -2.12 0.58
CA THR A 80 -5.44 -3.15 1.63
C THR A 80 -4.78 -4.43 1.11
N VAL A 81 -3.97 -5.07 1.97
CA VAL A 81 -3.44 -6.42 1.76
C VAL A 81 -4.00 -7.34 2.82
N GLN A 82 -4.61 -8.45 2.41
CA GLN A 82 -5.09 -9.47 3.32
C GLN A 82 -4.18 -10.70 3.25
N LYS A 83 -3.50 -11.01 4.36
CA LYS A 83 -2.77 -12.26 4.52
C LYS A 83 -3.77 -13.37 4.90
N LYS A 84 -3.78 -14.47 4.17
CA LYS A 84 -4.57 -15.67 4.51
C LYS A 84 -3.62 -16.85 4.63
N ALA A 85 -3.68 -17.53 5.77
CA ALA A 85 -2.96 -18.78 6.01
C ALA A 85 -3.97 -19.85 6.38
N GLN A 86 -3.71 -21.08 5.96
CA GLN A 86 -4.49 -22.22 6.44
C GLN A 86 -3.91 -22.65 7.78
N ASN A 87 -4.69 -22.54 8.86
CA ASN A 87 -4.33 -23.13 10.14
C ASN A 87 -4.38 -24.64 10.01
N ARG A 88 -3.25 -25.26 9.66
CA ARG A 88 -3.08 -26.70 9.77
C ARG A 88 -2.88 -27.02 11.24
N GLN A 89 -3.95 -27.40 11.94
CA GLN A 89 -3.80 -28.17 13.18
C GLN A 89 -3.17 -29.51 12.78
N ARG A 90 -1.96 -29.77 13.29
CA ARG A 90 -1.38 -31.11 13.31
C ARG A 90 -1.88 -31.84 14.55
#